data_AF-A0A6P1TBD7-F1
#
_entry.id   AF-A0A6P1TBD7-F1
#
_cell.length_a   1.000
_cell.length_b   1.000
_cell.length_c   1.000
_cell.angle_alpha   90.00
_cell.angle_beta   90.00
_cell.angle_gamma   90.00
#
_symmetry.space_group_name_H-M   'P 1'
#
loop_
_entity.id
_entity.type
_entity.pdbx_description
1 polymer ?
#
loop_
_entity_poly.entity_id
_entity_poly.type
_entity_poly.pdbx_seq_one_letter_code
_entity_poly.pdbx_strand_id
1 'polypeptide(L)'
;MARIAPEIGSWFENFDSGDLFEVVAVDHPGRTIEIQYLDGTLGEIDFQSWPRMPVIGAAEPEDANAGYGTLAEEMQDAEDGGYRSPILSPAQSAIDRLEGESFPGTDEGF
;
A
#
# COMPACT_ATOMS: atom_id res chain seq x y z
N MET A 1 22.54 21.49 -6.29
CA MET A 1 22.15 20.52 -5.25
C MET A 1 20.95 19.75 -5.76
N ALA A 2 21.03 18.42 -5.78
CA ALA A 2 19.85 17.59 -6.01
C ALA A 2 18.90 17.79 -4.81
N ARG A 3 17.68 18.22 -5.08
CA ARG A 3 16.62 18.31 -4.07
C ARG A 3 16.02 16.91 -3.97
N ILE A 4 16.18 16.23 -2.84
CA ILE A 4 15.55 14.93 -2.63
C ILE A 4 14.17 15.17 -2.04
N ALA A 5 13.16 14.56 -2.65
CA ALA A 5 11.78 14.66 -2.18
C ALA A 5 11.60 13.75 -0.95
N PRO A 6 10.79 14.15 0.05
CA PRO A 6 10.37 13.26 1.12
C PRO A 6 9.42 12.21 0.53
N GLU A 7 9.88 10.98 0.41
CA GLU A 7 9.09 9.86 -0.08
C GLU A 7 8.82 8.90 1.07
N ILE A 8 7.56 8.47 1.21
CA ILE A 8 7.14 7.55 2.27
C ILE A 8 7.85 6.20 2.07
N GLY A 9 8.44 5.64 3.12
CA GLY A 9 9.24 4.42 3.08
C GLY A 9 10.73 4.64 2.75
N SER A 10 11.14 5.88 2.44
CA SER A 10 12.53 6.19 2.16
C SER A 10 13.29 6.61 3.42
N TRP A 11 14.54 6.15 3.50
CA TRP A 11 15.48 6.48 4.57
C TRP A 11 16.37 7.66 4.22
N PHE A 12 16.60 8.50 5.22
CA PHE A 12 17.39 9.72 5.11
C PHE A 12 18.35 9.84 6.28
N GLU A 13 19.58 10.24 5.98
CA GLU A 13 20.60 10.58 6.97
C GLU A 13 20.83 12.09 6.97
N ASN A 14 20.79 12.69 8.15
CA ASN A 14 21.26 14.05 8.36
C ASN A 14 22.77 14.03 8.62
N PHE A 15 23.57 14.52 7.69
CA PHE A 15 25.04 14.48 7.82
C PHE A 15 25.61 15.56 8.75
N ASP A 16 24.79 16.50 9.24
CA ASP A 16 25.20 17.50 10.24
C ASP A 16 25.16 16.90 11.66
N SER A 17 24.06 16.19 11.98
CA SER A 17 23.87 15.54 13.29
C SER A 17 24.32 14.07 13.32
N GLY A 18 24.30 13.38 12.18
CA GLY A 18 24.46 11.93 12.07
C GLY A 18 23.19 11.13 12.36
N ASP A 19 22.02 11.77 12.39
CA ASP A 19 20.74 11.11 12.66
C ASP A 19 20.20 10.40 11.41
N LEU A 20 19.76 9.16 11.58
CA LEU A 20 19.10 8.36 10.55
C LEU A 20 17.61 8.20 10.87
N PHE A 21 16.76 8.49 9.89
CA PHE A 21 15.31 8.41 10.01
C PHE A 21 14.63 8.03 8.70
N GLU A 22 13.46 7.43 8.80
CA GLU A 22 12.58 7.07 7.70
C GLU A 22 11.44 8.09 7.59
N VAL A 23 11.00 8.41 6.38
CA VAL A 23 9.74 9.15 6.19
C VAL A 23 8.58 8.17 6.22
N VAL A 24 7.69 8.29 7.21
CA VAL A 24 6.54 7.38 7.38
C VAL A 24 5.23 7.99 6.87
N ALA A 25 5.14 9.32 6.78
CA ALA A 25 3.97 10.00 6.21
C ALA A 25 4.32 11.37 5.64
N VAL A 26 3.54 11.81 4.65
CA VAL A 26 3.63 13.18 4.08
C VAL A 26 2.23 13.76 3.99
N ASP A 27 1.92 14.71 4.87
CA ASP A 27 0.65 15.41 4.89
C ASP A 27 0.73 16.70 4.06
N HIS A 28 0.22 16.62 2.84
CA HIS A 28 0.14 17.75 1.91
C HIS A 28 -0.78 18.90 2.39
N PRO A 29 -1.99 18.64 2.96
CA PRO A 29 -2.86 19.73 3.40
C PRO A 29 -2.30 20.49 4.63
N GLY A 30 -1.71 19.78 5.59
CA GLY A 30 -1.06 20.31 6.79
C GLY A 30 0.38 20.77 6.55
N ARG A 31 0.99 20.39 5.41
CA ARG A 31 2.37 20.73 5.02
C ARG A 31 3.39 20.24 6.03
N THR A 32 3.20 19.04 6.53
CA THR A 32 4.10 18.37 7.47
C THR A 32 4.53 17.01 6.92
N ILE A 33 5.71 16.58 7.35
CA ILE A 33 6.32 15.31 7.00
C ILE A 33 6.58 14.60 8.33
N GLU A 34 6.05 13.40 8.47
CA GLU A 34 6.23 12.59 9.67
C GLU A 34 7.39 11.62 9.41
N ILE A 35 8.33 11.59 10.35
CA ILE A 35 9.54 10.76 10.28
C ILE A 35 9.64 9.83 11.49
N GLN A 36 10.26 8.68 11.31
CA GLN A 36 10.57 7.73 12.38
C GLN A 36 12.08 7.55 12.48
N TYR A 37 12.62 7.73 13.69
CA TYR A 37 14.03 7.43 13.98
C TYR A 37 14.22 5.93 14.24
N LEU A 38 15.47 5.46 14.17
CA LEU A 38 15.86 4.08 14.50
C LEU A 38 15.34 3.55 15.85
N ASP A 39 15.20 4.43 16.84
CA ASP A 39 14.69 4.11 18.18
C ASP A 39 13.16 3.91 18.22
N GLY A 40 12.47 4.10 17.09
CA GLY A 40 11.01 4.07 16.96
C GLY A 40 10.32 5.37 17.38
N THR A 41 11.09 6.38 17.81
CA THR A 41 10.58 7.73 18.10
C THR A 41 10.04 8.37 16.81
N LEU A 42 8.86 8.97 16.88
CA LEU A 42 8.27 9.75 15.79
C LEU A 42 8.61 11.23 15.92
N GLY A 43 8.89 11.88 14.79
CA GLY A 43 9.14 13.30 14.67
C GLY A 43 8.30 13.92 13.53
N GLU A 44 8.07 15.21 13.63
CA GLU A 44 7.38 15.99 12.60
C GLU A 44 8.32 17.08 12.06
N ILE A 45 8.34 17.23 10.75
CA ILE A 45 9.13 18.23 10.03
C ILE A 45 8.20 19.04 9.13
N ASP A 46 8.31 20.37 9.18
CA ASP A 46 7.64 21.23 8.21
C ASP A 46 8.11 20.94 6.78
N PHE A 47 7.18 20.83 5.84
CA PHE A 47 7.47 20.65 4.41
C PHE A 47 8.38 21.76 3.85
N GLN A 48 8.27 22.97 4.42
CA GLN A 48 9.09 24.12 4.05
C GLN A 48 10.52 24.02 4.59
N SER A 49 10.73 23.30 5.68
CA SER A 49 12.03 23.11 6.32
C SER A 49 12.82 21.98 5.64
N TRP A 50 12.14 20.95 5.14
CA TRP A 50 12.74 19.83 4.40
C TRP A 50 13.81 20.23 3.37
N PRO A 51 13.55 21.13 2.39
CA PRO A 51 14.55 21.49 1.38
C PRO A 51 15.75 22.27 1.93
N ARG A 52 15.68 22.74 3.18
CA ARG A 52 16.78 23.43 3.87
C ARG A 52 17.59 22.49 4.76
N MET A 53 17.14 21.26 4.96
CA MET A 53 17.84 20.29 5.80
C MET A 53 19.04 19.68 5.06
N PRO A 54 20.16 19.46 5.76
CA PRO A 54 21.32 18.76 5.24
C PRO A 54 21.09 17.24 5.27
N VAL A 55 20.12 16.78 4.48
CA VAL A 55 19.74 15.36 4.41
C VAL A 55 20.15 14.73 3.08
N ILE A 56 20.57 13.48 3.14
CA ILE A 56 20.88 12.64 1.97
C ILE A 56 20.07 11.35 2.05
N GLY A 57 19.73 10.77 0.90
CA GLY A 57 19.12 9.45 0.85
C GLY A 57 20.10 8.41 1.38
N ALA A 58 19.64 7.57 2.30
CA ALA A 58 20.41 6.50 2.93
C ALA A 58 19.83 5.14 2.57
N ALA A 59 20.64 4.10 2.67
CA ALA A 59 20.12 2.73 2.60
C ALA A 59 19.37 2.42 3.90
N GLU A 60 18.30 1.64 3.77
CA GLU A 60 17.63 1.05 4.92
C GLU A 60 18.64 0.22 5.73
N PRO A 61 18.68 0.37 7.06
CA PRO A 61 19.46 -0.52 7.91
C PRO A 61 19.04 -1.96 7.65
N GLU A 62 19.98 -2.91 7.64
CA GLU A 62 19.73 -4.33 7.34
C GLU A 62 18.65 -5.01 8.22
N ASP A 63 18.14 -4.32 9.25
CA ASP A 63 17.16 -4.81 10.23
C ASP A 63 15.94 -3.88 10.45
N ALA A 64 15.78 -2.77 9.72
CA ALA A 64 14.72 -1.80 10.04
C ALA A 64 13.32 -2.21 9.56
N ASN A 65 13.23 -3.02 8.50
CA ASN A 65 11.97 -3.51 7.94
C ASN A 65 11.72 -5.01 8.21
N ALA A 66 12.33 -5.59 9.24
CA ALA A 66 11.95 -6.94 9.66
C ALA A 66 10.51 -7.02 10.21
N GLY A 67 9.81 -5.88 10.37
CA GLY A 67 8.56 -5.79 11.11
C GLY A 67 7.30 -5.35 10.37
N TYR A 68 7.35 -4.45 9.38
CA TYR A 68 6.11 -3.85 8.86
C TYR A 68 6.22 -3.37 7.41
N GLY A 69 5.58 -4.10 6.48
CA GLY A 69 4.92 -3.42 5.36
C GLY A 69 5.29 -3.78 3.92
N THR A 70 5.78 -4.99 3.63
CA THR A 70 5.71 -5.55 2.26
C THR A 70 4.25 -5.86 1.85
N LEU A 71 3.40 -4.84 1.75
CA LEU A 71 2.04 -4.93 1.20
C LEU A 71 1.62 -3.70 0.37
N ALA A 72 2.47 -2.68 0.21
CA ALA A 72 2.13 -1.48 -0.56
C ALA A 72 2.64 -1.49 -2.02
N GLU A 73 3.15 -2.61 -2.52
CA GLU A 73 3.66 -2.75 -3.89
C GLU A 73 2.76 -3.65 -4.74
N GLU A 74 1.44 -3.37 -4.80
CA GLU A 74 0.55 -4.01 -5.79
C GLU A 74 -0.56 -3.07 -6.29
N MET A 75 -0.27 -1.79 -6.50
CA MET A 75 -1.20 -0.92 -7.26
C MET A 75 -0.46 -0.03 -8.24
N GLN A 76 -0.11 -0.61 -9.40
CA GLN A 76 -0.50 -0.15 -10.74
C GLN A 76 0.51 -0.62 -11.81
N ASP A 77 0.24 -1.77 -12.41
CA ASP A 77 0.24 -1.85 -13.87
C ASP A 77 -1.07 -2.52 -14.29
N ALA A 78 -1.91 -1.75 -14.96
CA ALA A 78 -3.20 -2.20 -15.41
C ALA A 78 -3.04 -2.89 -16.78
N GLU A 79 -3.73 -4.02 -16.91
CA GLU A 79 -4.27 -4.60 -18.14
C GLU A 79 -3.41 -5.64 -18.87
N ASP A 80 -3.57 -6.92 -18.50
CA ASP A 80 -4.09 -7.95 -19.42
C ASP A 80 -4.29 -9.31 -18.69
N GLY A 81 -5.47 -9.91 -18.86
CA GLY A 81 -5.62 -11.37 -18.71
C GLY A 81 -6.05 -11.96 -17.36
N GLY A 82 -7.32 -11.76 -16.98
CA GLY A 82 -8.09 -12.83 -16.32
C GLY A 82 -8.37 -12.66 -14.83
N TYR A 83 -9.49 -11.99 -14.52
CA TYR A 83 -10.18 -12.18 -13.24
C TYR A 83 -10.54 -13.66 -13.04
N ARG A 84 -9.84 -14.36 -12.16
CA ARG A 84 -10.30 -15.60 -11.53
C ARG A 84 -10.11 -15.53 -10.02
N SER A 85 -11.16 -15.12 -9.34
CA SER A 85 -11.30 -15.22 -7.88
C SER A 85 -11.00 -16.66 -7.41
N PRO A 86 -10.13 -16.89 -6.40
CA PRO A 86 -9.93 -18.22 -5.83
C PRO A 86 -10.90 -18.56 -4.68
N ILE A 87 -11.91 -17.72 -4.37
CA ILE A 87 -12.93 -18.08 -3.37
C ILE A 87 -14.10 -18.82 -4.04
N LEU A 88 -13.85 -19.99 -4.62
CA LEU A 88 -14.87 -21.03 -4.83
C LEU A 88 -14.18 -22.40 -4.84
N SER A 89 -13.75 -22.86 -3.66
CA SER A 89 -13.49 -24.29 -3.45
C SER A 89 -14.80 -25.08 -3.65
N PRO A 90 -14.73 -26.31 -4.19
CA PRO A 90 -15.81 -26.95 -4.95
C PRO A 90 -16.81 -27.75 -4.10
N ALA A 91 -17.24 -27.24 -2.96
CA ALA A 91 -18.22 -27.93 -2.12
C ALA A 91 -19.12 -26.92 -1.43
N GLN A 92 -20.28 -26.61 -2.05
CA GLN A 92 -21.56 -26.28 -1.40
C GLN A 92 -22.51 -25.47 -2.31
N SER A 93 -22.74 -25.93 -3.54
CA SER A 93 -24.05 -25.66 -4.16
C SER A 93 -24.71 -26.97 -4.56
N ALA A 94 -25.21 -27.66 -3.55
CA ALA A 94 -26.25 -28.67 -3.68
C ALA A 94 -27.61 -28.07 -4.11
N ILE A 95 -27.63 -26.85 -4.65
CA ILE A 95 -28.83 -26.12 -5.09
C ILE A 95 -29.02 -26.19 -6.61
N ASP A 96 -28.02 -26.63 -7.39
CA ASP A 96 -28.10 -26.73 -8.86
C ASP A 96 -28.77 -28.04 -9.35
N ARG A 97 -29.33 -28.86 -8.46
CA ARG A 97 -29.87 -30.19 -8.84
C ARG A 97 -31.40 -30.27 -8.91
N LEU A 98 -32.11 -29.15 -8.89
CA LEU A 98 -33.58 -29.14 -8.86
C LEU A 98 -34.22 -28.09 -9.77
N GLU A 99 -33.72 -27.84 -10.98
CA GLU A 99 -34.58 -27.23 -12.03
C GLU A 99 -34.43 -28.01 -13.34
N GLY A 100 -34.98 -29.22 -13.30
CA GLY A 100 -35.31 -29.98 -14.49
C GLY A 100 -36.34 -29.20 -15.31
N GLU A 101 -35.86 -28.64 -16.41
CA GLU A 101 -36.48 -28.71 -17.74
C GLU A 101 -37.94 -28.25 -17.81
N SER A 102 -38.07 -27.00 -18.25
CA SER A 102 -39.27 -26.41 -18.83
C SER A 102 -39.91 -27.36 -19.86
N PHE A 103 -41.13 -27.83 -19.58
CA PHE A 103 -41.99 -28.44 -20.59
C PHE A 103 -43.04 -27.42 -21.09
N PRO A 104 -43.29 -27.38 -22.41
CA PRO A 104 -43.98 -26.30 -23.11
C PRO A 104 -45.49 -26.31 -22.88
N GLY A 105 -46.10 -25.13 -22.96
CA GLY A 105 -47.54 -24.94 -22.76
C GLY A 105 -48.43 -25.56 -23.84
N THR A 106 -49.67 -25.86 -23.46
CA THR A 106 -50.93 -25.78 -24.22
C THR A 106 -52.02 -25.82 -23.14
N ASP A 107 -52.63 -24.70 -22.78
CA ASP A 107 -53.86 -24.15 -23.37
C ASP A 107 -55.09 -25.07 -23.28
N GLU A 108 -56.22 -24.47 -22.87
CA GLU A 108 -57.61 -24.98 -22.87
C GLU A 108 -57.93 -26.20 -21.98
N GLY A 109 -59.06 -26.30 -21.27
CA GLY A 109 -60.28 -25.51 -21.20
C GLY A 109 -61.34 -26.30 -20.41
N PHE A 110 -62.26 -25.56 -19.78
CA PHE A 110 -63.53 -25.96 -19.13
C PHE A 110 -63.48 -26.80 -17.83
#